data_AF-A0A7J3VES8-F1
#
_entry.id   AF-A0A7J3VES8-F1
#
_cell.length_a   1.000
_cell.length_b   1.000
_cell.length_c   1.000
_cell.angle_alpha   90.00
_cell.angle_beta   90.00
_cell.angle_gamma   90.00
#
_symmetry.space_group_name_H-M   'P 1'
#
loop_
_entity.id
_entity.type
_entity.pdbx_description
1 polymer ?
#
loop_
_entity_poly.entity_id
_entity_poly.type
_entity_poly.pdbx_seq_one_letter_code
_entity_poly.pdbx_strand_id
1 'polypeptide(L)' 'MERGESIRQNMVRMMADAEKYLAEQEKHWRCPSCNEPYSWYEKTCHHCGKSLNRKDLVS' A
#
# COMPACT_ATOMS: atom_id res chain seq x y z
N MET A 1 -3.21 -9.96 15.69
CA MET A 1 -2.47 -8.89 14.98
C MET A 1 -2.97 -8.90 13.55
N GLU A 2 -4.03 -8.15 13.25
CA GLU A 2 -4.56 -8.00 11.89
C GLU A 2 -4.22 -6.61 11.36
N ARG A 3 -2.93 -6.28 11.34
CA ARG A 3 -2.45 -5.00 10.80
C ARG A 3 -1.17 -5.22 10.03
N GLY A 4 -1.31 -5.28 8.70
CA GLY A 4 -0.27 -4.99 7.72
C GLY A 4 1.09 -5.66 7.93
N GLU A 5 2.08 -5.20 7.17
CA GLU A 5 3.46 -5.65 7.32
C GLU A 5 4.00 -5.35 8.74
N SER A 6 4.82 -6.25 9.27
CA SER A 6 5.51 -6.01 10.53
C SER A 6 6.41 -4.78 10.40
N ILE A 7 6.25 -3.79 11.29
CA ILE A 7 7.07 -2.56 11.29
C ILE A 7 8.57 -2.89 11.30
N ARG A 8 8.98 -3.95 12.01
CA ARG A 8 10.38 -4.40 12.05
C ARG A 8 10.84 -4.93 10.69
N GLN A 9 10.02 -5.74 10.03
CA GLN A 9 10.34 -6.27 8.70
C GLN A 9 10.39 -5.14 7.66
N ASN A 10 9.47 -4.18 7.76
CA ASN A 10 9.47 -3.00 6.93
C ASN A 10 10.77 -2.21 7.04
N MET A 11 11.21 -1.94 8.28
CA MET A 11 12.48 -1.25 8.56
C MET A 11 13.69 -1.99 7.98
N VAL A 12 13.73 -3.32 8.12
CA VAL A 12 14.82 -4.15 7.55
C VAL A 12 14.88 -4.01 6.03
N ARG A 13 13.72 -4.04 5.34
CA ARG A 13 13.66 -3.88 3.88
C ARG A 13 14.13 -2.50 3.44
N MET A 14 13.68 -1.45 4.12
CA MET A 14 14.08 -0.06 3.84
C MET A 14 15.59 0.14 3.98
N MET A 15 16.21 -0.46 5.00
CA MET A 15 17.65 -0.35 5.24
C MET A 15 18.50 -1.19 4.28
N ALA A 16 17.97 -2.29 3.78
CA ALA A 16 18.69 -3.18 2.86
C ALA A 16 18.86 -2.54 1.47
N ASP A 17 17.80 -1.94 0.93
CA ASP A 17 17.81 -1.29 -0.37
C ASP A 17 16.63 -0.30 -0.46
N ALA A 18 16.92 0.98 -0.22
CA ALA A 18 15.91 2.02 -0.16
C ALA A 18 15.26 2.29 -1.54
N GLU A 19 16.03 2.25 -2.63
CA GLU A 19 15.52 2.53 -3.97
C GLU A 19 14.57 1.42 -4.42
N LYS A 20 14.97 0.17 -4.23
CA LYS A 20 14.11 -0.99 -4.52
C LYS A 20 12.85 -0.95 -3.67
N TYR A 21 12.99 -0.68 -2.37
CA TYR A 21 11.85 -0.58 -1.47
C TYR A 21 10.86 0.50 -1.93
N LEU A 22 11.33 1.70 -2.29
CA LEU A 22 10.47 2.78 -2.79
C LEU A 22 9.74 2.39 -4.08
N ALA A 23 10.42 1.73 -5.02
CA ALA A 23 9.81 1.24 -6.25
C ALA A 23 8.73 0.16 -6.01
N GLU A 24 8.92 -0.70 -5.01
CA GLU A 24 7.92 -1.69 -4.60
C GLU A 24 6.71 -1.03 -3.94
N GLN A 25 6.92 -0.04 -3.07
CA GLN A 25 5.84 0.73 -2.45
C GLN A 25 5.05 1.53 -3.50
N GLU A 26 5.71 2.18 -4.44
CA GLU A 26 5.04 2.93 -5.50
C GLU A 26 4.08 2.05 -6.32
N LYS A 27 4.45 0.78 -6.55
CA LYS A 27 3.57 -0.19 -7.23
C LYS A 27 2.44 -0.68 -6.32
N HIS A 28 2.72 -0.86 -5.03
CA HIS A 28 1.75 -1.34 -4.06
C HIS A 28 0.61 -0.32 -3.82
N TRP A 29 0.94 0.97 -3.74
CA TRP A 29 0.00 2.05 -3.45
C TRP A 29 -0.74 2.59 -4.69
N ARG A 30 -1.12 1.69 -5.61
CA ARG A 30 -1.86 2.03 -6.84
C ARG A 30 -3.17 1.29 -6.94
N CYS A 31 -4.21 2.00 -7.40
CA CYS A 31 -5.53 1.46 -7.55
C CYS A 31 -5.51 0.30 -8.56
N PRO A 32 -6.00 -0.90 -8.21
CA PRO A 32 -5.97 -2.05 -9.13
C PRO A 32 -6.87 -1.88 -10.36
N SER A 33 -7.74 -0.85 -10.37
CA SER A 33 -8.67 -0.59 -11.47
C SER A 33 -8.26 0.52 -12.42
N CYS A 34 -7.59 1.56 -11.93
CA CYS A 34 -7.20 2.72 -12.76
C CYS A 34 -5.72 3.09 -12.63
N ASN A 35 -4.95 2.35 -11.83
CA ASN A 35 -3.51 2.52 -11.60
C ASN A 35 -3.08 3.87 -10.99
N GLU A 36 -4.03 4.73 -10.61
CA GLU A 36 -3.74 5.98 -9.89
C GLU A 36 -3.32 5.71 -8.44
N PRO A 37 -2.44 6.54 -7.87
CA PRO A 37 -2.03 6.40 -6.49
C PRO A 37 -3.20 6.66 -5.53
N TYR A 38 -3.14 6.09 -4.33
CA TYR A 38 -4.13 6.32 -3.27
C TYR A 38 -3.47 6.41 -1.89
N SER A 39 -4.15 7.07 -0.94
CA SER A 39 -3.64 7.26 0.42
C SER A 39 -3.92 6.06 1.34
N TRP A 40 -3.10 5.88 2.37
CA TRP A 40 -3.16 4.73 3.28
C TRP A 40 -4.57 4.41 3.82
N TYR A 41 -5.36 5.42 4.15
CA TYR A 41 -6.67 5.26 4.79
C TYR A 41 -7.84 5.15 3.82
N GLU A 42 -7.60 5.22 2.52
CA GLU A 42 -8.67 5.15 1.52
C GLU A 42 -9.19 3.71 1.37
N LYS A 43 -10.51 3.56 1.49
CA LYS A 43 -11.24 2.32 1.16
C LYS A 43 -11.70 2.32 -0.30
N THR A 44 -11.90 3.51 -0.88
CA THR A 44 -12.39 3.74 -2.23
C THR A 44 -11.44 4.70 -2.93
N CYS A 45 -11.10 4.43 -4.19
CA CYS A 45 -10.22 5.27 -4.99
C CYS A 45 -10.90 6.61 -5.32
N HIS A 46 -10.27 7.73 -4.97
CA HIS A 46 -10.80 9.06 -5.27
C HIS A 46 -10.78 9.42 -6.77
N HIS A 47 -9.99 8.71 -7.57
CA HIS A 47 -9.89 8.95 -9.02
C HIS A 47 -10.99 8.23 -9.82
N CYS A 48 -11.30 6.97 -9.51
CA CYS A 48 -12.24 6.16 -10.29
C CYS A 48 -13.48 5.68 -9.53
N GLY A 49 -13.57 5.95 -8.22
CA GLY A 49 -14.71 5.58 -7.39
C GLY A 49 -14.83 4.08 -7.04
N LYS A 50 -13.91 3.23 -7.50
CA LYS A 50 -13.92 1.79 -7.21
C LYS A 50 -13.30 1.47 -5.85
N SER A 51 -13.75 0.38 -5.23
CA SER A 51 -13.16 -0.17 -4.01
C SER A 51 -11.69 -0.53 -4.22
N LEU A 52 -10.85 -0.19 -3.24
CA LEU A 52 -9.43 -0.56 -3.22
C LEU A 52 -9.19 -1.98 -2.68
N ASN A 53 -10.25 -2.69 -2.25
CA ASN A 53 -10.20 -4.06 -1.72
C ASN A 53 -9.12 -4.27 -0.63
N ARG A 54 -8.99 -3.26 0.24
CA ARG A 54 -7.99 -3.19 1.32
C ARG A 54 -8.35 -4.13 2.46
N LYS A 55 -7.78 -5.33 2.44
CA LYS A 55 -7.97 -6.36 3.48
C LYS A 55 -7.46 -5.92 4.85
N ASP A 56 -6.47 -5.03 4.88
CA ASP A 56 -5.89 -4.45 6.09
C ASP A 56 -6.78 -3.38 6.76
N LEU A 57 -7.87 -2.97 6.11
CA LEU A 57 -8.84 -2.00 6.64
C LEU A 57 -10.20 -2.63 7.00
N VAL A 58 -10.33 -3.95 6.89
CA VAL A 58 -11.53 -4.71 7.29
C VAL A 58 -11.32 -5.20 8.72
N SER A 59 -12.20 -4.76 9.62
CA SER A 59 -12.25 -5.12 11.04
C SER A 59 -12.88 -6.49 11.29
#